data_AF-A0A160P249-F1
#
_entry.id   AF-A0A160P249-F1
#
_cell.length_a   1.000
_cell.length_b   1.000
_cell.length_c   1.000
_cell.angle_alpha   90.00
_cell.angle_beta   90.00
_cell.angle_gamma   90.00
#
_symmetry.space_group_name_H-M   'P 1'
#
loop_
_entity.id
_entity.type
_entity.pdbx_description
1 polymer ?
#
loop_
_entity_poly.entity_id
_entity_poly.type
_entity_poly.pdbx_seq_one_letter_code
_entity_poly.pdbx_strand_id
1 'polypeptide(L)' 'MAGKFEVYKDKADKYRFRLKAGNGEIIAVGEAYESKASCLHGIESVKANAPSAPVVEKEKATP' A
#
# COMPACT_ATOMS: atom_id res chain seq x y z
N MET A 1 17.52 -5.45 -0.82
CA MET A 1 16.91 -4.98 0.44
C MET A 1 15.40 -5.08 0.31
N ALA A 2 14.71 -5.71 1.27
CA ALA A 2 13.26 -5.85 1.25
C ALA A 2 12.57 -4.48 1.44
N GLY A 3 11.46 -4.25 0.73
CA GLY A 3 10.67 -3.04 0.90
C GLY A 3 10.02 -2.95 2.29
N LYS A 4 9.74 -1.72 2.76
CA LYS A 4 9.16 -1.45 4.09
C LYS A 4 7.78 -0.82 3.96
N PHE A 5 6.82 -1.35 4.71
CA PHE A 5 5.51 -0.71 4.90
C PHE A 5 5.58 0.34 6.02
N GLU A 6 5.15 1.55 5.71
CA GLU A 6 4.99 2.63 6.69
C GLU A 6 3.50 2.99 6.81
N VAL A 7 2.96 2.95 8.02
CA VAL A 7 1.61 3.42 8.34
C VAL A 7 1.72 4.87 8.83
N TYR A 8 0.90 5.75 8.27
CA TYR A 8 0.80 7.14 8.68
C TYR A 8 -0.66 7.58 8.70
N LYS A 9 -0.94 8.64 9.46
CA LYS A 9 -2.25 9.29 9.50
C LYS A 9 -2.20 10.53 8.62
N ASP A 10 -3.17 10.68 7.72
CA ASP A 10 -3.26 11.85 6.85
C ASP A 10 -3.95 13.04 7.56
N LYS A 11 -4.03 14.18 6.86
CA LYS A 11 -4.66 15.40 7.38
C LYS A 11 -6.18 15.29 7.57
N ALA A 12 -6.82 14.27 7.02
CA ALA A 12 -8.24 13.98 7.14
C ALA A 12 -8.52 12.92 8.23
N ASP A 13 -7.58 12.73 9.14
CA ASP A 13 -7.62 11.74 10.20
C ASP A 13 -7.72 10.27 9.73
N LYS A 14 -7.45 9.99 8.45
CA LYS A 14 -7.48 8.63 7.91
C LYS A 14 -6.10 7.97 7.98
N TYR A 15 -6.10 6.67 8.23
CA TYR A 15 -4.89 5.84 8.24
C TYR A 15 -4.56 5.36 6.83
N ARG A 16 -3.32 5.52 6.40
CA ARG A 16 -2.83 5.05 5.11
C ARG A 16 -1.54 4.30 5.30
N PHE A 17 -1.26 3.36 4.41
CA PHE A 17 0.02 2.71 4.33
C PHE A 17 0.75 3.10 3.05
N ARG A 18 2.08 3.06 3.07
CA ARG A 18 2.90 3.18 1.86
C ARG A 18 4.01 2.15 1.88
N LEU A 19 4.32 1.58 0.73
CA LEU A 19 5.43 0.67 0.54
C LEU A 19 6.60 1.43 -0.06
N LYS A 20 7.70 1.48 0.68
CA LYS A 20 8.98 1.99 0.18
C LYS A 20 9.85 0.86 -0.32
N ALA A 21 10.39 1.00 -1.52
CA ALA A 21 11.44 0.12 -2.03
C ALA A 21 12.76 0.33 -1.27
N GLY A 22 13.72 -0.57 -1.48
CA GLY A 22 15.03 -0.50 -0.81
C GLY A 22 15.85 0.75 -1.14
N ASN A 23 15.49 1.47 -2.21
CA ASN A 23 16.06 2.74 -2.62
C ASN A 23 15.34 3.97 -2.00
N GLY A 24 14.32 3.75 -1.17
CA GLY A 24 13.55 4.81 -0.50
C GLY A 24 12.36 5.35 -1.29
N GLU A 25 12.18 4.94 -2.54
CA GLU A 25 11.04 5.36 -3.38
C GLU A 25 9.74 4.70 -2.94
N ILE A 26 8.65 5.46 -2.99
CA ILE A 26 7.32 4.94 -2.70
C ILE A 26 6.79 4.26 -3.97
N ILE A 27 6.66 2.94 -3.92
CA ILE A 27 6.21 2.12 -5.05
C ILE A 27 4.73 1.72 -4.96
N ALA A 28 4.13 1.82 -3.77
CA ALA A 28 2.70 1.61 -3.58
C ALA A 28 2.17 2.45 -2.42
N VAL A 29 0.92 2.90 -2.55
CA VAL A 29 0.19 3.62 -1.51
C VAL A 29 -1.16 2.95 -1.32
N GLY A 30 -1.49 2.66 -0.07
CA GLY A 30 -2.77 2.09 0.33
C GLY A 30 -3.89 3.12 0.36
N GLU A 31 -5.11 2.59 0.43
CA GLU A 31 -6.32 3.39 0.58
C GLU A 31 -6.40 4.08 1.95
N ALA A 32 -7.34 5.01 2.07
CA ALA A 32 -7.60 5.73 3.30
C ALA A 32 -8.55 4.92 4.20
N TYR A 33 -8.01 4.38 5.28
CA TYR A 33 -8.74 3.61 6.28
C TYR A 33 -9.21 4.48 7.44
N GLU A 34 -10.32 4.14 8.06
CA GLU A 34 -10.83 4.87 9.22
C GLU A 34 -10.10 4.50 10.52
N SER A 35 -9.56 3.29 10.60
CA SER A 35 -8.88 2.79 11.79
C SER A 35 -7.50 2.21 11.47
N LYS A 36 -6.61 2.26 12.46
CA LYS A 36 -5.28 1.63 12.37
C LYS A 36 -5.39 0.12 12.17
N ALA A 37 -6.36 -0.53 12.82
CA ALA A 37 -6.58 -1.97 12.69
C ALA A 37 -6.95 -2.35 11.24
N SER A 38 -7.88 -1.63 10.62
CA SER A 38 -8.24 -1.84 9.20
C SER A 38 -7.05 -1.63 8.27
N CYS A 39 -6.21 -0.62 8.54
CA CYS A 39 -4.99 -0.38 7.78
C CYS A 39 -3.97 -1.53 7.91
N LEU A 40 -3.79 -2.06 9.13
CA LEU A 40 -2.91 -3.21 9.37
C LEU A 40 -3.42 -4.47 8.65
N HIS A 41 -4.72 -4.75 8.72
CA HIS A 41 -5.34 -5.85 7.97
C HIS A 41 -5.13 -5.70 6.46
N GLY A 42 -5.24 -4.46 5.94
CA GLY A 42 -4.92 -4.16 4.55
C GLY A 42 -3.47 -4.50 4.18
N ILE A 43 -2.51 -4.13 5.03
CA ILE A 43 -1.10 -4.48 4.84
C ILE A 43 -0.90 -6.00 4.86
N GLU A 44 -1.52 -6.71 5.80
CA GLU A 44 -1.40 -8.17 5.89
C GLU A 44 -1.97 -8.85 4.66
N SER A 45 -3.11 -8.39 4.17
CA SER A 45 -3.69 -8.86 2.91
C SER A 45 -2.74 -8.61 1.74
N VAL A 46 -2.14 -7.43 1.63
CA VAL A 46 -1.14 -7.16 0.57
C VAL A 46 0.08 -8.06 0.71
N LYS A 47 0.60 -8.26 1.92
CA LYS A 47 1.75 -9.15 2.14
C LYS A 47 1.45 -10.61 1.77
N ALA A 48 0.25 -11.08 2.04
CA ALA A 48 -0.17 -12.45 1.74
C ALA A 48 -0.43 -12.64 0.24
N ASN A 49 -1.08 -11.67 -0.41
CA ASN A 49 -1.55 -11.83 -1.79
C ASN A 49 -0.56 -11.30 -2.85
N ALA A 50 0.23 -10.26 -2.55
CA ALA A 50 1.14 -9.65 -3.53
C ALA A 50 2.19 -10.60 -4.13
N PRO A 51 2.79 -11.55 -3.36
CA PRO A 51 3.78 -12.47 -3.93
C PRO A 51 3.22 -13.43 -4.97
N SER A 52 1.93 -13.76 -4.88
CA SER A 52 1.23 -14.69 -5.79
C SER A 52 0.31 -13.97 -6.78
N ALA A 53 0.17 -12.65 -6.70
CA ALA A 53 -0.72 -11.90 -7.57
C ALA A 53 -0.17 -11.87 -9.00
N PRO A 54 -1.01 -12.11 -10.03
CA PRO A 54 -0.59 -11.97 -11.41
C PRO A 54 -0.29 -10.49 -11.71
N VAL A 55 0.79 -10.25 -12.43
CA VAL A 55 1.08 -8.92 -12.98
C VAL A 55 0.12 -8.69 -14.14
N VAL A 56 -0.78 -7.72 -13.99
CA VAL A 56 -1.70 -7.31 -15.05
C VAL A 56 -1.34 -5.89 -15.46
N GLU A 57 -0.89 -5.72 -16.70
CA GLU A 57 -0.77 -4.41 -17.31
C GLU A 57 -2.17 -3.89 -17.60
N LYS A 58 -2.61 -2.92 -16.80
CA LYS A 58 -3.78 -2.12 -17.15
C LYS A 58 -3.27 -0.95 -17.97
N GLU A 59 -3.61 -0.94 -19.25
CA GLU A 59 -3.47 0.26 -20.08
C GLU A 59 -4.15 1.41 -19.33
N LYS A 60 -3.45 2.54 -19.16
CA LYS A 60 -4.03 3.70 -18.48
C LYS A 60 -5.34 3.99 -19.20
N ALA A 61 -6.44 4.07 -18.45
CA ALA A 61 -7.68 4.63 -18.97
C ALA A 61 -7.34 6.06 -19.42
N THR A 62 -7.13 6.23 -20.72
CA THR A 62 -6.96 7.53 -21.36
C THR A 62 -8.24 8.32 -21.10
N PRO A 63 -8.16 9.57 -20.65
CA PRO A 63 -9.34 10.42 -20.46
C PRO A 63 -10.07 10.67 -21.79
#